data_AF-T0ZVQ9-F1
#
_entry.id   AF-T0ZVQ9-F1
#
_cell.length_a   1.000
_cell.length_b   1.000
_cell.length_c   1.000
_cell.angle_alpha   90.00
_cell.angle_beta   90.00
_cell.angle_gamma   90.00
#
_symmetry.space_group_name_H-M   'P 1'
#
loop_
_entity.id
_entity.type
_entity.pdbx_description
1 polymer ?
#
loop_
_entity_poly.entity_id
_entity_poly.type
_entity_poly.pdbx_seq_one_letter_code
_entity_poly.pdbx_strand_id
1 'polypeptide(L)'
;YVLLPRGTRAAFVQASRDYVRRHYPSLRSTPDFSSIVSDRHYARLHALVDDARAKGAEVITLPDANAHDAARRIFAPTLLLDAGTDMRVLQEEIFGPILPLLEYDTVEEAVAAVNRQPRPLALYVFDDDARRAARVLEAVPAGGVGLNDTVVQFAQTRLPFGGIGASGMGHIHGHAGFLTFSKQLPLFRQSRWSGLALLRPPYGKLTERMLRWLAR
;
A
#
# COMPACT_ATOMS: atom_id res chain seq x y z
N TYR A 1 -8.30 0.59 5.19
CA TYR A 1 -9.65 0.02 5.12
C TYR A 1 -9.55 -1.41 4.60
N VAL A 2 -10.61 -2.20 4.71
CA VAL A 2 -10.69 -3.55 4.14
C VAL A 2 -11.90 -3.60 3.20
N LEU A 3 -11.71 -4.21 2.03
CA LEU A 3 -12.78 -4.61 1.12
C LEU A 3 -13.01 -6.11 1.31
N LEU A 4 -14.23 -6.49 1.67
CA LEU A 4 -14.63 -7.86 2.00
C LEU A 4 -15.77 -8.32 1.08
N PRO A 5 -15.83 -9.60 0.67
CA PRO A 5 -17.02 -10.13 0.00
C PRO A 5 -18.26 -9.95 0.87
N ARG A 6 -19.38 -9.53 0.26
CA ARG A 6 -20.65 -9.35 0.98
C ARG A 6 -21.02 -10.60 1.78
N GLY A 7 -21.44 -10.40 3.03
CA GLY A 7 -21.84 -11.47 3.94
C GLY A 7 -20.69 -12.06 4.78
N THR A 8 -19.44 -11.69 4.51
CA THR A 8 -18.29 -12.14 5.32
C THR A 8 -17.94 -11.20 6.48
N ARG A 9 -18.56 -10.00 6.52
CA ARG A 9 -18.31 -8.96 7.52
C ARG A 9 -18.45 -9.44 8.96
N ALA A 10 -19.53 -10.16 9.28
CA ALA A 10 -19.78 -10.63 10.64
C ALA A 10 -18.68 -11.59 11.13
N ALA A 11 -18.24 -12.51 10.25
CA ALA A 11 -17.13 -13.42 10.54
C ALA A 11 -15.82 -12.67 10.76
N PHE A 12 -15.54 -11.64 9.94
CA PHE A 12 -14.35 -10.80 10.10
C PHE A 12 -14.36 -10.02 11.42
N VAL A 13 -15.50 -9.44 11.80
CA VAL A 13 -15.67 -8.74 13.09
C VAL A 13 -15.43 -9.70 14.24
N GLN A 14 -15.99 -10.92 14.19
CA GLN A 14 -15.81 -11.91 15.24
C GLN A 14 -14.35 -12.38 15.36
N ALA A 15 -13.70 -12.68 14.22
CA ALA A 15 -12.28 -13.02 14.20
C ALA A 15 -11.41 -11.88 14.76
N SER A 16 -11.73 -10.62 14.43
CA SER A 16 -11.04 -9.45 14.97
C SER A 16 -11.21 -9.32 16.48
N ARG A 17 -12.43 -9.56 17.00
CA ARG A 17 -12.70 -9.59 18.46
C ARG A 17 -11.85 -10.63 19.15
N ASP A 18 -11.84 -11.85 18.63
CA ASP A 18 -11.13 -12.97 19.24
C ASP A 18 -9.61 -12.76 19.19
N TYR A 19 -9.10 -12.20 18.08
CA TYR A 19 -7.70 -11.82 17.96
C TYR A 19 -7.30 -10.76 18.99
N VAL A 20 -8.06 -9.66 19.10
CA VAL A 20 -7.74 -8.58 20.05
C VAL A 20 -7.83 -9.06 21.49
N ARG A 21 -8.86 -9.83 21.87
CA ARG A 21 -8.96 -10.38 23.23
C ARG A 21 -7.80 -11.30 23.58
N ARG A 22 -7.35 -12.14 22.63
CA ARG A 22 -6.27 -13.10 22.85
C ARG A 22 -4.91 -12.44 23.01
N HIS A 23 -4.62 -11.42 22.19
CA HIS A 23 -3.28 -10.81 22.13
C HIS A 23 -3.16 -9.54 22.98
N TYR A 24 -4.27 -8.84 23.21
CA TYR A 24 -4.32 -7.61 23.98
C TYR A 24 -5.46 -7.63 25.02
N PRO A 25 -5.38 -8.51 26.03
CA PRO A 25 -6.43 -8.67 27.05
C PRO A 25 -6.71 -7.38 27.83
N SER A 26 -5.73 -6.47 27.90
CA SER A 26 -5.92 -5.11 28.41
C SER A 26 -4.97 -4.16 27.68
N LEU A 27 -5.51 -3.26 26.86
CA LEU A 27 -4.72 -2.28 26.10
C LEU A 27 -3.86 -1.39 27.01
N ARG A 28 -4.28 -1.19 28.26
CA ARG A 28 -3.61 -0.32 29.23
C ARG A 28 -2.41 -0.98 29.91
N SER A 29 -2.41 -2.31 30.03
CA SER A 29 -1.37 -3.05 30.76
C SER A 29 -0.55 -3.97 29.87
N THR A 30 -1.03 -4.32 28.67
CA THR A 30 -0.23 -5.08 27.70
C THR A 30 0.89 -4.18 27.16
N PRO A 31 2.17 -4.55 27.36
CA PRO A 31 3.30 -3.72 26.95
C PRO A 31 3.44 -3.61 25.42
N ASP A 32 2.84 -4.54 24.68
CA ASP A 32 2.93 -4.63 23.22
C ASP A 32 1.95 -3.71 22.48
N PHE A 33 1.06 -3.00 23.18
CA PHE A 33 0.15 -2.03 22.56
C PHE A 33 0.68 -0.61 22.69
N SER A 34 0.86 0.06 21.55
CA SER A 34 1.44 1.41 21.50
C SER A 34 0.39 2.52 21.72
N SER A 35 0.86 3.76 21.76
CA SER A 35 0.05 4.97 21.98
C SER A 35 0.11 5.91 20.77
N ILE A 36 -0.91 6.75 20.62
CA ILE A 36 -0.92 7.79 19.58
C ILE A 36 0.15 8.85 19.90
N VAL A 37 0.84 9.31 18.87
CA VAL A 37 2.04 10.15 18.97
C VAL A 37 1.81 11.47 19.72
N SER A 38 0.62 12.07 19.61
CA SER A 38 0.29 13.35 20.25
C SER A 38 -1.20 13.52 20.50
N ASP A 39 -1.55 14.44 21.39
CA ASP A 39 -2.95 14.74 21.74
C ASP A 39 -3.73 15.25 20.51
N ARG A 40 -3.06 15.99 19.62
CA ARG A 40 -3.65 16.44 18.33
C ARG A 40 -4.05 15.26 17.46
N HIS A 41 -3.18 14.27 17.28
CA HIS A 41 -3.49 13.09 16.48
C HIS A 41 -4.55 12.21 17.17
N TYR A 42 -4.52 12.12 18.49
CA TYR A 42 -5.52 11.41 19.28
C TYR A 42 -6.92 12.04 19.09
N ALA A 43 -7.03 13.37 19.23
CA ALA A 43 -8.27 14.10 18.99
C ALA A 43 -8.76 13.98 17.55
N ARG A 44 -7.85 13.99 16.56
CA ARG A 44 -8.22 13.79 15.15
C ARG A 44 -8.87 12.43 14.92
N LEU A 45 -8.35 11.35 15.52
CA LEU A 45 -8.94 10.00 15.38
C LEU A 45 -10.34 9.93 15.99
N HIS A 46 -10.59 10.57 17.13
CA HIS A 46 -11.95 10.68 17.69
C HIS A 46 -12.88 11.45 16.75
N ALA A 47 -12.43 12.58 16.21
CA ALA A 47 -13.22 13.36 15.25
C ALA A 47 -13.55 12.58 13.96
N LEU A 48 -12.68 11.65 13.54
CA LEU A 48 -12.95 10.74 12.42
C LEU A 48 -14.06 9.73 12.76
N VAL A 49 -14.02 9.15 13.96
CA VAL A 49 -15.07 8.22 14.43
C VAL A 49 -16.40 8.95 14.62
N ASP A 50 -16.38 10.15 15.18
CA ASP A 50 -17.59 10.95 15.41
C ASP A 50 -18.24 11.39 14.09
N ASP A 51 -17.45 11.78 13.08
CA ASP A 51 -17.95 12.07 11.73
C ASP A 51 -18.62 10.84 11.11
N ALA A 52 -17.97 9.67 11.19
CA ALA A 52 -18.52 8.43 10.66
C ALA A 52 -19.83 8.04 11.38
N ARG A 53 -19.85 8.11 12.72
CA ARG A 53 -21.04 7.83 13.54
C ARG A 53 -22.20 8.78 13.20
N ALA A 54 -21.91 10.08 13.07
CA ALA A 54 -22.91 11.08 12.71
C ALA A 54 -23.52 10.85 11.32
N LYS A 55 -22.77 10.22 10.41
CA LYS A 55 -23.20 9.84 9.06
C LYS A 55 -23.77 8.42 8.96
N GLY A 56 -23.94 7.74 10.10
CA GLY A 56 -24.63 6.45 10.17
C GLY A 56 -23.74 5.20 10.14
N ALA A 57 -22.41 5.33 10.21
CA ALA A 57 -21.55 4.17 10.40
C ALA A 57 -21.75 3.55 11.79
N GLU A 58 -21.83 2.22 11.83
CA GLU A 58 -21.77 1.49 13.10
C GLU A 58 -20.32 1.42 13.58
N VAL A 59 -20.10 1.76 14.85
CA VAL A 59 -18.78 1.81 15.47
C VAL A 59 -18.61 0.65 16.45
N ILE A 60 -17.61 -0.20 16.20
CA ILE A 60 -17.26 -1.31 17.08
C ILE A 60 -15.86 -1.08 17.66
N THR A 61 -15.79 -0.77 18.95
CA THR A 61 -14.52 -0.66 19.68
C THR A 61 -14.13 -2.00 20.30
N LEU A 62 -12.86 -2.37 20.17
CA LEU A 62 -12.28 -3.62 20.67
C LEU A 62 -11.22 -3.34 21.76
N PRO A 63 -11.16 -4.12 22.85
CA PRO A 63 -12.08 -5.21 23.18
C PRO A 63 -13.49 -4.74 23.59
N ASP A 64 -13.62 -3.50 24.07
CA ASP A 64 -14.88 -2.88 24.49
C ASP A 64 -14.85 -1.35 24.35
N ALA A 65 -16.00 -0.68 24.58
CA ALA A 65 -16.17 0.76 24.41
C ALA A 65 -15.34 1.64 25.36
N ASN A 66 -14.89 1.10 26.49
CA ASN A 66 -14.13 1.85 27.52
C ASN A 66 -12.62 1.66 27.38
N ALA A 67 -12.17 0.95 26.34
CA ALA A 67 -10.77 0.59 26.14
C ALA A 67 -9.86 1.77 25.75
N HIS A 68 -10.44 2.92 25.38
CA HIS A 68 -9.68 4.16 25.18
C HIS A 68 -9.07 4.67 26.50
N ASP A 69 -7.90 5.31 26.43
CA ASP A 69 -7.26 6.01 27.55
C ASP A 69 -6.64 7.31 27.04
N ALA A 70 -7.27 8.44 27.35
CA ALA A 70 -6.80 9.75 26.89
C ALA A 70 -5.48 10.16 27.56
N ALA A 71 -5.28 9.83 28.84
CA ALA A 71 -4.07 10.21 29.58
C ALA A 71 -2.82 9.51 29.01
N ARG A 72 -2.99 8.29 28.52
CA ARG A 72 -1.94 7.53 27.84
C ARG A 72 -1.98 7.62 26.31
N ARG A 73 -2.96 8.34 25.73
CA ARG A 73 -3.25 8.37 24.28
C ARG A 73 -3.43 6.98 23.67
N ILE A 74 -3.99 6.04 24.41
CA ILE A 74 -4.36 4.73 23.89
C ILE A 74 -5.68 4.88 23.14
N PHE A 75 -5.64 4.65 21.84
CA PHE A 75 -6.82 4.58 21.00
C PHE A 75 -7.11 3.12 20.69
N ALA A 76 -8.25 2.62 21.17
CA ALA A 76 -8.61 1.21 21.03
C ALA A 76 -8.90 0.85 19.55
N PRO A 77 -8.53 -0.36 19.09
CA PRO A 77 -8.87 -0.83 17.75
C PRO A 77 -10.37 -0.68 17.49
N THR A 78 -10.71 0.08 16.45
CA THR A 78 -12.09 0.46 16.15
C THR A 78 -12.44 0.06 14.74
N LEU A 79 -13.43 -0.83 14.60
CA LEU A 79 -13.99 -1.19 13.30
C LEU A 79 -15.14 -0.24 12.98
N LEU A 80 -15.21 0.21 11.73
CA LEU A 80 -16.33 1.00 11.21
C LEU A 80 -17.06 0.18 10.17
N LEU A 81 -18.33 -0.11 10.44
CA LEU A 81 -19.21 -0.84 9.55
C LEU A 81 -20.07 0.19 8.80
N ASP A 82 -20.39 -0.12 7.54
CA ASP A 82 -21.19 0.75 6.68
C ASP A 82 -20.60 2.16 6.49
N ALA A 83 -19.26 2.24 6.41
CA ALA A 83 -18.58 3.49 6.12
C ALA A 83 -18.85 3.97 4.67
N GLY A 84 -19.38 5.18 4.53
CA GLY A 84 -19.68 5.82 3.24
C GLY A 84 -18.53 6.69 2.71
N THR A 85 -18.48 6.91 1.39
CA THR A 85 -17.43 7.74 0.74
C THR A 85 -17.49 9.22 1.11
N ASP A 86 -18.61 9.68 1.64
CA ASP A 86 -18.81 11.02 2.20
C ASP A 86 -18.24 11.16 3.63
N MET A 87 -17.83 10.06 4.26
CA MET A 87 -17.22 10.05 5.59
C MET A 87 -15.71 10.32 5.52
N ARG A 88 -15.19 11.13 6.44
CA ARG A 88 -13.78 11.55 6.45
C ARG A 88 -12.80 10.38 6.53
N VAL A 89 -13.17 9.31 7.21
CA VAL A 89 -12.37 8.07 7.33
C VAL A 89 -12.03 7.40 6.00
N LEU A 90 -12.74 7.74 4.91
CA LEU A 90 -12.45 7.27 3.55
C LEU A 90 -11.94 8.37 2.61
N GLN A 91 -11.71 9.58 3.12
CA GLN A 91 -11.22 10.75 2.36
C GLN A 91 -9.80 11.16 2.73
N GLU A 92 -9.35 10.84 3.95
CA GLU A 92 -7.99 11.08 4.43
C GLU A 92 -7.33 9.79 4.94
N GLU A 93 -5.99 9.79 4.98
CA GLU A 93 -5.25 8.68 5.56
C GLU A 93 -5.49 8.60 7.07
N ILE A 94 -5.96 7.42 7.53
CA ILE A 94 -6.34 7.21 8.93
C ILE A 94 -5.14 7.29 9.86
N PHE A 95 -4.03 6.61 9.54
CA PHE A 95 -2.80 6.60 10.33
C PHE A 95 -3.03 6.36 11.85
N GLY A 96 -3.90 5.40 12.17
CA GLY A 96 -4.32 5.05 13.51
C GLY A 96 -5.18 3.78 13.51
N PRO A 97 -5.55 3.26 14.69
CA PRO A 97 -6.20 1.96 14.81
C PRO A 97 -7.72 2.02 14.55
N ILE A 98 -8.10 2.60 13.40
CA ILE A 98 -9.47 2.60 12.87
C ILE A 98 -9.47 1.82 11.56
N LEU A 99 -10.39 0.85 11.42
CA LEU A 99 -10.48 -0.02 10.25
C LEU A 99 -11.90 -0.01 9.68
N PRO A 100 -12.16 0.80 8.63
CA PRO A 100 -13.40 0.72 7.86
C PRO A 100 -13.51 -0.63 7.13
N LEU A 101 -14.67 -1.27 7.24
CA LEU A 101 -15.04 -2.51 6.56
C LEU A 101 -16.06 -2.20 5.47
N LEU A 102 -15.65 -2.38 4.22
CA LEU A 102 -16.46 -2.13 3.03
C LEU A 102 -16.80 -3.46 2.38
N GLU A 103 -18.05 -3.68 2.02
CA GLU A 103 -18.46 -4.88 1.29
C GLU A 103 -18.50 -4.64 -0.21
N TYR A 104 -18.16 -5.68 -0.98
CA TYR A 104 -18.31 -5.72 -2.43
C TYR A 104 -19.05 -6.98 -2.86
N ASP A 105 -19.71 -6.93 -4.02
CA ASP A 105 -20.38 -8.09 -4.61
C ASP A 105 -19.45 -8.81 -5.62
N THR A 106 -18.63 -8.05 -6.34
CA THR A 106 -17.64 -8.59 -7.29
C THR A 106 -16.22 -8.06 -7.04
N VAL A 107 -15.21 -8.84 -7.42
CA VAL A 107 -13.80 -8.41 -7.30
C VAL A 107 -13.54 -7.18 -8.18
N GLU A 108 -14.23 -7.09 -9.31
CA GLU A 108 -14.16 -5.98 -10.25
C GLU A 108 -14.65 -4.67 -9.63
N GLU A 109 -15.70 -4.71 -8.80
CA GLU A 109 -16.15 -3.56 -8.00
C GLU A 109 -15.11 -3.12 -6.98
N ALA A 110 -14.47 -4.08 -6.30
CA ALA A 110 -13.41 -3.79 -5.33
C ALA A 110 -12.20 -3.14 -6.02
N VAL A 111 -11.77 -3.67 -7.17
CA VAL A 111 -10.71 -3.10 -8.01
C VAL A 111 -11.09 -1.69 -8.46
N ALA A 112 -12.31 -1.48 -8.95
CA ALA A 112 -12.79 -0.16 -9.35
C ALA A 112 -12.83 0.82 -8.19
N ALA A 113 -13.19 0.38 -6.98
CA ALA A 113 -13.18 1.21 -5.77
C ALA A 113 -11.78 1.66 -5.40
N VAL A 114 -10.78 0.78 -5.46
CA VAL A 114 -9.38 1.14 -5.21
C VAL A 114 -8.87 2.10 -6.29
N ASN A 115 -9.15 1.83 -7.57
CA ASN A 115 -8.67 2.65 -8.68
C ASN A 115 -9.30 4.05 -8.76
N ARG A 116 -10.42 4.32 -8.05
CA ARG A 116 -10.97 5.67 -7.90
C ARG A 116 -10.16 6.54 -6.92
N GLN A 117 -9.30 5.95 -6.12
CA GLN A 117 -8.45 6.64 -5.16
C GLN A 117 -7.03 6.84 -5.70
N PRO A 118 -6.24 7.75 -5.11
CA PRO A 118 -4.82 7.85 -5.44
C PRO A 118 -4.09 6.51 -5.23
N ARG A 119 -3.12 6.21 -6.09
CA ARG A 119 -2.38 4.93 -6.08
C ARG A 119 -1.72 4.69 -4.72
N PRO A 120 -2.00 3.56 -4.05
CA PRO A 120 -1.54 3.33 -2.69
C PRO A 120 -0.06 2.91 -2.65
N LEU A 121 0.58 3.14 -1.50
CA LEU A 121 1.93 2.64 -1.23
C LEU A 121 1.96 1.11 -1.17
N ALA A 122 0.96 0.51 -0.52
CA ALA A 122 0.83 -0.93 -0.39
C ALA A 122 -0.59 -1.40 -0.71
N LEU A 123 -0.71 -2.52 -1.41
CA LEU A 123 -1.94 -3.27 -1.61
C LEU A 123 -1.79 -4.63 -0.92
N TYR A 124 -2.87 -5.13 -0.31
CA TYR A 124 -2.92 -6.46 0.29
C TYR A 124 -4.09 -7.23 -0.29
N VAL A 125 -3.82 -8.44 -0.78
CA VAL A 125 -4.84 -9.32 -1.36
C VAL A 125 -4.81 -10.65 -0.61
N PHE A 126 -5.95 -11.01 -0.01
CA PHE A 126 -6.15 -12.29 0.65
C PHE A 126 -7.02 -13.17 -0.24
N ASP A 127 -6.40 -14.13 -0.92
CA ASP A 127 -7.06 -15.06 -1.82
C ASP A 127 -6.19 -16.31 -2.03
N ASP A 128 -6.80 -17.50 -1.97
CA ASP A 128 -6.14 -18.78 -2.26
C ASP A 128 -6.17 -19.13 -3.77
N ASP A 129 -7.00 -18.45 -4.56
CA ASP A 129 -7.04 -18.60 -6.01
C ASP A 129 -6.04 -17.66 -6.69
N ALA A 130 -4.93 -18.24 -7.13
CA ALA A 130 -3.87 -17.51 -7.81
C ALA A 130 -4.34 -16.73 -9.05
N ARG A 131 -5.38 -17.19 -9.77
CA ARG A 131 -5.91 -16.48 -10.94
C ARG A 131 -6.71 -15.25 -10.52
N ARG A 132 -7.50 -15.34 -9.45
CA ARG A 132 -8.21 -14.16 -8.90
C ARG A 132 -7.22 -13.14 -8.36
N ALA A 133 -6.22 -13.58 -7.59
CA ALA A 133 -5.17 -12.71 -7.09
C ALA A 133 -4.45 -12.01 -8.24
N ALA A 134 -4.00 -12.75 -9.27
CA ALA A 134 -3.32 -12.18 -10.43
C ALA A 134 -4.15 -11.10 -11.15
N ARG A 135 -5.46 -11.31 -11.32
CA ARG A 135 -6.36 -10.29 -11.91
C ARG A 135 -6.36 -8.98 -11.13
N VAL A 136 -6.34 -9.04 -9.79
CA VAL A 136 -6.27 -7.83 -8.95
C VAL A 136 -4.90 -7.15 -9.13
N LEU A 137 -3.82 -7.91 -9.14
CA LEU A 137 -2.45 -7.40 -9.30
C LEU A 137 -2.24 -6.69 -10.65
N GLU A 138 -2.79 -7.25 -11.72
CA GLU A 138 -2.71 -6.67 -13.06
C GLU A 138 -3.53 -5.37 -13.19
N ALA A 139 -4.60 -5.23 -12.41
CA ALA A 139 -5.55 -4.14 -12.53
C ALA A 139 -5.31 -2.95 -11.57
N VAL A 140 -4.53 -3.15 -10.50
CA VAL A 140 -4.32 -2.13 -9.45
C VAL A 140 -2.84 -1.76 -9.31
N PRO A 141 -2.41 -0.60 -9.84
CA PRO A 141 -1.06 -0.11 -9.63
C PRO A 141 -0.83 0.32 -8.18
N ALA A 142 0.17 -0.26 -7.51
CA ALA A 142 0.58 0.06 -6.14
C ALA A 142 2.11 0.11 -6.02
N GLY A 143 2.62 0.73 -4.96
CA GLY A 143 4.07 0.77 -4.68
C GLY A 143 4.65 -0.63 -4.39
N GLY A 144 3.90 -1.45 -3.65
CA GLY A 144 4.19 -2.86 -3.43
C GLY A 144 2.93 -3.65 -3.09
N VAL A 145 2.99 -4.97 -3.20
CA VAL A 145 1.85 -5.85 -2.93
C VAL A 145 2.24 -7.00 -2.00
N GLY A 146 1.40 -7.28 -1.01
CA GLY A 146 1.45 -8.51 -0.21
C GLY A 146 0.28 -9.43 -0.58
N LEU A 147 0.57 -10.71 -0.82
CA LEU A 147 -0.43 -11.75 -1.00
C LEU A 147 -0.52 -12.57 0.30
N ASN A 148 -1.73 -12.70 0.85
CA ASN A 148 -2.04 -13.48 2.05
C ASN A 148 -1.25 -13.07 3.31
N ASP A 149 -0.67 -11.86 3.31
CA ASP A 149 0.01 -11.27 4.45
C ASP A 149 0.04 -9.74 4.31
N THR A 150 0.36 -9.05 5.39
CA THR A 150 0.50 -7.59 5.42
C THR A 150 1.85 -7.20 5.99
N VAL A 151 2.41 -6.07 5.54
CA VAL A 151 3.66 -5.45 6.02
C VAL A 151 4.93 -6.28 5.75
N VAL A 152 4.89 -7.61 5.75
CA VAL A 152 6.07 -8.50 5.65
C VAL A 152 6.86 -8.29 4.35
N GLN A 153 6.23 -7.82 3.27
CA GLN A 153 6.93 -7.47 2.03
C GLN A 153 7.97 -6.36 2.23
N PHE A 154 7.78 -5.47 3.22
CA PHE A 154 8.78 -4.45 3.61
C PHE A 154 10.05 -5.08 4.19
N ALA A 155 9.92 -6.17 4.95
CA ALA A 155 11.07 -6.84 5.57
C ALA A 155 11.98 -7.54 4.54
N GLN A 156 11.50 -7.74 3.30
CA GLN A 156 12.27 -8.37 2.23
C GLN A 156 13.24 -7.35 1.62
N THR A 157 14.46 -7.28 2.15
CA THR A 157 15.50 -6.30 1.73
C THR A 157 15.93 -6.38 0.27
N ARG A 158 15.59 -7.47 -0.43
CA ARG A 158 15.82 -7.64 -1.88
C ARG A 158 14.70 -7.07 -2.75
N LEU A 159 13.52 -6.82 -2.18
CA LEU A 159 12.45 -6.13 -2.89
C LEU A 159 12.69 -4.61 -2.84
N PRO A 160 12.54 -3.90 -3.97
CA PRO A 160 12.55 -2.44 -3.93
C PRO A 160 11.34 -1.95 -3.13
N PHE A 161 11.56 -1.00 -2.22
CA PHE A 161 10.48 -0.36 -1.47
C PHE A 161 10.34 1.09 -1.90
N GLY A 162 9.17 1.47 -2.39
CA GLY A 162 8.89 2.83 -2.84
C GLY A 162 7.45 2.99 -3.32
N GLY A 163 7.02 4.23 -3.50
CA GLY A 163 5.67 4.57 -3.94
C GLY A 163 5.55 4.70 -5.45
N ILE A 164 4.31 4.96 -5.89
CA ILE A 164 3.96 5.30 -7.26
C ILE A 164 2.89 6.40 -7.27
N GLY A 165 3.15 7.49 -8.00
CA GLY A 165 2.21 8.62 -8.06
C GLY A 165 2.09 9.33 -6.72
N ALA A 166 0.87 9.44 -6.18
CA ALA A 166 0.62 10.14 -4.92
C ALA A 166 1.30 9.49 -3.71
N SER A 167 1.62 8.19 -3.77
CA SER A 167 2.34 7.48 -2.70
C SER A 167 3.87 7.66 -2.74
N GLY A 168 4.42 8.31 -3.79
CA GLY A 168 5.85 8.61 -3.90
C GLY A 168 6.47 8.26 -5.26
N MET A 169 7.79 8.39 -5.34
CA MET A 169 8.60 8.02 -6.51
C MET A 169 9.97 7.45 -6.09
N GLY A 170 10.56 6.64 -6.96
CA GLY A 170 11.84 5.99 -6.69
C GLY A 170 11.71 4.86 -5.67
N HIS A 171 12.84 4.19 -5.38
CA HIS A 171 12.85 3.04 -4.49
C HIS A 171 14.09 3.04 -3.60
N ILE A 172 13.96 2.46 -2.42
CA ILE A 172 15.06 2.12 -1.51
C ILE A 172 15.10 0.60 -1.29
N HIS A 173 15.84 0.17 -0.27
CA HIS A 173 16.19 -1.21 0.10
C HIS A 173 17.30 -1.86 -0.72
N GLY A 174 18.23 -2.51 -0.01
CA GLY A 174 19.27 -3.36 -0.57
C GLY A 174 19.94 -2.76 -1.81
N HIS A 175 19.94 -3.54 -2.89
CA HIS A 175 20.52 -3.13 -4.16
C HIS A 175 19.79 -1.94 -4.80
N ALA A 176 18.46 -1.87 -4.70
CA ALA A 176 17.70 -0.74 -5.24
C ALA A 176 18.09 0.57 -4.55
N GLY A 177 18.26 0.56 -3.22
CA GLY A 177 18.77 1.71 -2.47
C GLY A 177 20.18 2.12 -2.89
N PHE A 178 21.10 1.17 -3.08
CA PHE A 178 22.43 1.46 -3.60
C PHE A 178 22.36 2.15 -4.98
N LEU A 179 21.54 1.65 -5.90
CA LEU A 179 21.36 2.26 -7.22
C LEU A 179 20.76 3.68 -7.11
N THR A 180 19.79 3.89 -6.23
CA THR A 180 19.15 5.20 -6.00
C THR A 180 20.14 6.27 -5.53
N PHE A 181 21.10 5.89 -4.68
CA PHE A 181 22.13 6.82 -4.18
C PHE A 181 23.44 6.78 -4.99
N SER A 182 23.45 6.10 -6.14
CA SER A 182 24.63 5.99 -6.99
C SER A 182 24.42 6.62 -8.36
N LYS A 183 25.47 7.25 -8.90
CA LYS A 183 25.52 7.62 -10.31
C LYS A 183 26.00 6.42 -11.12
N GLN A 184 25.10 5.79 -11.89
CA GLN A 184 25.52 4.83 -12.92
C GLN A 184 26.26 5.58 -14.02
N LEU A 185 27.58 5.42 -14.05
CA LEU A 185 28.49 6.08 -14.99
C LEU A 185 28.68 5.19 -16.24
N PRO A 186 28.06 5.52 -17.39
CA PRO A 186 28.35 4.82 -18.62
C PRO A 186 29.75 5.18 -19.10
N LEU A 187 30.60 4.18 -19.32
CA LEU A 187 31.93 4.35 -19.90
C LEU A 187 32.04 3.57 -21.20
N PHE A 188 32.27 4.28 -22.30
CA PHE A 188 32.55 3.68 -23.60
C PHE A 188 34.01 3.90 -23.96
N ARG A 189 34.70 2.80 -24.32
CA ARG A 189 36.08 2.84 -24.81
C ARG A 189 36.12 2.39 -26.27
N GLN A 190 36.40 3.34 -27.16
CA GLN A 190 36.57 3.05 -28.58
C GLN A 190 37.87 2.28 -28.84
N SER A 191 37.78 1.09 -29.43
CA SER A 191 38.96 0.35 -29.91
C SER A 191 39.69 1.15 -31.01
N ARG A 192 41.02 1.04 -31.06
CA ARG A 192 41.85 1.57 -32.15
C ARG A 192 41.51 0.92 -33.49
N TRP A 193 41.03 -0.33 -33.46
CA TRP A 193 40.61 -1.12 -34.62
C TRP A 193 39.09 -1.08 -34.77
N SER A 194 38.52 0.10 -34.97
CA SER A 194 37.07 0.25 -35.08
C SER A 194 36.59 0.45 -36.50
N GLY A 195 35.61 -0.36 -36.90
CA GLY A 195 34.82 -0.14 -38.10
C GLY A 195 34.01 1.17 -38.08
N LEU A 196 33.89 1.89 -36.95
CA LEU A 196 33.25 3.21 -36.90
C LEU A 196 33.96 4.24 -37.78
N ALA A 197 35.24 4.03 -38.13
CA ALA A 197 35.92 4.88 -39.11
C ALA A 197 35.22 4.89 -40.48
N LEU A 198 34.53 3.81 -40.86
CA LEU A 198 33.76 3.70 -42.10
C LEU A 198 32.47 4.52 -42.09
N LEU A 199 32.05 4.98 -40.90
CA LEU A 199 30.93 5.90 -40.72
C LEU A 199 31.38 7.37 -40.69
N ARG A 200 32.67 7.66 -40.87
CA ARG A 200 33.19 9.03 -40.97
C ARG A 200 33.11 9.53 -42.42
N PRO A 201 32.97 10.84 -42.64
CA PRO A 201 33.06 11.43 -43.98
C PRO A 201 34.40 11.12 -44.68
N PRO A 202 34.42 11.07 -46.03
CA PRO A 202 33.28 11.27 -46.93
C PRO A 202 32.37 10.03 -47.01
N TYR A 203 31.06 10.25 -47.00
CA TYR A 203 30.07 9.17 -47.04
C TYR A 203 29.98 8.56 -48.43
N GLY A 204 29.98 7.22 -48.51
CA GLY A 204 29.82 6.49 -49.76
C GLY A 204 28.90 5.28 -49.63
N LYS A 205 28.79 4.51 -50.73
CA LYS A 205 27.92 3.32 -50.80
C LYS A 205 28.16 2.31 -49.67
N LEU A 206 29.40 2.23 -49.17
CA LEU A 206 29.75 1.36 -48.03
C LEU A 206 29.17 1.87 -46.72
N THR A 207 29.30 3.16 -46.43
CA THR A 207 28.69 3.83 -45.26
C THR A 207 27.16 3.69 -45.29
N GLU A 208 26.52 3.91 -46.45
CA GLU A 208 25.08 3.73 -46.62
C GLU A 208 24.61 2.27 -46.43
N ARG A 209 25.42 1.28 -46.86
CA ARG A 209 25.12 -0.14 -46.64
C ARG A 209 25.24 -0.50 -45.17
N MET A 210 26.26 0.01 -44.47
CA MET A 210 26.45 -0.20 -43.04
C MET A 210 25.35 0.47 -42.19
N LEU A 211 24.97 1.72 -42.51
CA LEU A 211 23.87 2.41 -41.83
C LEU A 211 22.54 1.69 -42.01
N ARG A 212 22.23 1.20 -43.22
CA ARG A 212 21.03 0.37 -43.48
C ARG A 212 21.04 -0.95 -42.74
N TRP A 213 22.22 -1.52 -42.48
CA TRP A 213 22.35 -2.73 -41.67
C TRP A 213 22.19 -2.45 -40.18
N LEU A 214 22.71 -1.32 -39.67
CA LEU A 214 22.59 -0.90 -38.27
C LEU A 214 21.19 -0.37 -37.89
N ALA A 215 20.44 0.16 -38.86
CA ALA A 215 19.09 0.70 -38.67
C ALA A 215 17.97 -0.37 -38.82
N ARG A 216 18.34 -1.64 -39.03
CA ARG A 216 17.46 -2.80 -38.94
C ARG A 216 17.44 -3.33 -37.51
#